data_AF-X1DS57-F1
#
_entry.id   AF-X1DS57-F1
#
_cell.length_a   1.000
_cell.length_b   1.000
_cell.length_c   1.000
_cell.angle_alpha   90.00
_cell.angle_beta   90.00
_cell.angle_gamma   90.00
#
_symmetry.space_group_name_H-M   'P 1'
#
loop_
_entity.id
_entity.type
_entity.pdbx_description
1 polymer ?
#
loop_
_entity_poly.entity_id
_entity_poly.type
_entity_poly.pdbx_seq_one_letter_code
_entity_poly.pdbx_strand_id
1 'polypeptide(L)'
;LPKKKLQGKVGAYIDPKTGAVRTLGLRGNTLILEAFGERFTLAAVSETEFQVLKAPVEMVIKFENQKKTKPMLMHIHREGEKPETYESFKLVKPTPDKLKEYTGDYYSDELQVTFRLALKKGKLHFVHKNAPESPLQPTLKDKFTERGYRINFIRDQEKKLTGFTLDAGRVKNLRFNKK
;
A
#
# COMPACT_ATOMS: atom_id res chain seq x y z
N LEU A 1 25.98 7.49 5.78
CA LEU A 1 25.62 6.20 6.45
C LEU A 1 26.12 5.01 5.65
N PRO A 2 26.60 3.93 6.30
CA PRO A 2 26.98 2.69 5.64
C PRO A 2 25.81 2.02 4.91
N LYS A 3 26.04 1.48 3.71
CA LYS A 3 25.01 0.85 2.88
C LYS A 3 24.21 -0.24 3.60
N LYS A 4 24.87 -1.06 4.43
CA LYS A 4 24.23 -2.14 5.22
C LYS A 4 23.15 -1.62 6.18
N LYS A 5 23.37 -0.44 6.79
CA LYS A 5 22.40 0.20 7.70
C LYS A 5 21.20 0.77 6.95
N LEU A 6 21.39 1.18 5.69
CA LEU A 6 20.31 1.61 4.81
C LEU A 6 19.52 0.42 4.26
N GLN A 7 20.20 -0.66 3.88
CA GLN A 7 19.58 -1.90 3.40
C GLN A 7 18.60 -2.48 4.42
N GLY A 8 18.89 -2.39 5.71
CA GLY A 8 17.96 -2.83 6.76
C GLY A 8 16.61 -2.08 6.78
N LYS A 9 16.53 -0.89 6.16
CA LYS A 9 15.31 -0.07 6.08
C LYS A 9 14.57 -0.22 4.74
N VAL A 10 15.13 -0.99 3.80
CA VAL A 10 14.51 -1.24 2.50
C VAL A 10 13.37 -2.23 2.69
N GLY A 11 12.21 -1.92 2.12
CA GLY A 11 11.03 -2.76 2.27
C GLY A 11 9.74 -1.99 2.08
N ALA A 12 8.64 -2.65 2.36
CA ALA A 12 7.33 -2.04 2.37
C ALA A 12 6.85 -1.83 3.80
N TYR A 13 6.14 -0.73 3.99
CA TYR A 13 5.62 -0.29 5.27
C TYR A 13 4.14 0.03 5.10
N ILE A 14 3.29 -0.46 6.01
CA ILE A 14 1.85 -0.25 5.97
C ILE A 14 1.39 0.49 7.22
N ASP A 15 0.55 1.52 7.06
CA ASP A 15 -0.16 2.11 8.18
C ASP A 15 -1.32 1.18 8.54
N PRO A 16 -1.34 0.57 9.74
CA PRO A 16 -2.40 -0.36 10.12
C PRO A 16 -3.78 0.30 10.23
N LYS A 17 -3.84 1.62 10.45
CA LYS A 17 -5.10 2.38 10.59
C LYS A 17 -5.73 2.63 9.23
N THR A 18 -4.94 3.12 8.27
CA THR A 18 -5.44 3.54 6.95
C THR A 18 -5.26 2.48 5.87
N GLY A 19 -4.28 1.59 6.01
CA GLY A 19 -3.81 0.67 4.97
C GLY A 19 -2.91 1.31 3.93
N ALA A 20 -2.54 2.58 4.10
CA ALA A 20 -1.61 3.25 3.20
C ALA A 20 -0.27 2.51 3.19
N VAL A 21 0.28 2.29 1.99
CA VAL A 21 1.58 1.64 1.82
C VAL A 21 2.64 2.64 1.39
N ARG A 22 3.84 2.48 1.91
CA ARG A 22 5.07 3.18 1.53
C ARG A 22 6.12 2.15 1.19
N THR A 23 6.83 2.35 0.08
CA THR A 23 7.94 1.46 -0.29
C THR A 23 9.24 2.24 -0.21
N LEU A 24 10.23 1.67 0.46
CA LEU A 24 11.59 2.18 0.50
C LEU A 24 12.49 1.33 -0.37
N GLY A 25 13.19 1.98 -1.29
CA GLY A 25 14.23 1.39 -2.12
C GLY A 25 15.58 2.07 -1.92
N LEU A 26 16.61 1.52 -2.55
CA LEU A 26 17.94 2.14 -2.62
C LEU A 26 18.26 2.53 -4.06
N ARG A 27 18.78 3.75 -4.22
CA ARG A 27 19.46 4.18 -5.45
C ARG A 27 20.88 4.58 -5.08
N GLY A 28 21.86 3.76 -5.46
CA GLY A 28 23.25 3.93 -4.98
C GLY A 28 23.32 3.77 -3.46
N ASN A 29 23.64 4.85 -2.75
CA ASN A 29 23.71 4.90 -1.30
C ASN A 29 22.65 5.84 -0.67
N THR A 30 21.55 6.06 -1.38
CA THR A 30 20.47 6.94 -0.94
C THR A 30 19.15 6.19 -0.89
N LEU A 31 18.41 6.35 0.20
CA LEU A 31 17.06 5.80 0.33
C LEU A 31 16.09 6.62 -0.52
N ILE A 32 15.21 5.92 -1.22
CA ILE A 32 14.15 6.49 -2.04
C ILE A 32 12.82 6.01 -1.49
N LEU A 33 11.98 6.95 -1.08
CA LEU A 33 10.60 6.70 -0.68
C LEU A 33 9.71 6.77 -1.91
N GLU A 34 8.98 5.69 -2.19
CA GLU A 34 7.88 5.69 -3.15
C GLU A 34 6.54 5.84 -2.40
N ALA A 35 5.85 6.94 -2.68
CA ALA A 35 4.59 7.31 -2.04
C ALA A 35 3.71 8.08 -3.05
N PHE A 36 2.41 7.80 -3.08
CA PHE A 36 1.44 8.48 -3.96
C PHE A 36 1.77 8.46 -5.46
N GLY A 37 2.58 7.49 -5.92
CA GLY A 37 3.05 7.43 -7.31
C GLY A 37 4.28 8.28 -7.60
N GLU A 38 4.79 9.00 -6.61
CA GLU A 38 6.00 9.82 -6.68
C GLU A 38 7.16 9.16 -5.93
N ARG A 39 8.36 9.68 -6.19
CA ARG A 39 9.60 9.23 -5.55
C ARG A 39 10.31 10.40 -4.88
N PHE A 40 10.59 10.25 -3.60
CA PHE A 40 11.26 11.24 -2.79
C PHE A 40 12.62 10.72 -2.32
N THR A 41 13.62 11.59 -2.37
CA THR A 41 14.96 11.28 -1.86
C THR A 41 14.99 11.51 -0.36
N LEU A 42 15.57 10.56 0.38
CA LEU A 42 15.76 10.70 1.82
C LEU A 42 17.23 11.04 2.13
N ALA A 43 17.45 12.22 2.71
CA ALA A 43 18.75 12.63 3.25
C ALA A 43 18.88 12.15 4.69
N ALA A 44 19.98 11.48 5.02
CA ALA A 44 20.22 11.02 6.39
C ALA A 44 20.59 12.20 7.30
N VAL A 45 19.86 12.33 8.40
CA VAL A 45 20.19 13.23 9.52
C VAL A 45 20.93 12.43 10.60
N SER A 46 20.50 11.20 10.85
CA SER A 46 21.14 10.24 11.76
C SER A 46 20.97 8.79 11.27
N GLU A 47 21.40 7.78 12.02
CA GLU A 47 21.15 6.37 11.66
C GLU A 47 19.66 6.01 11.54
N THR A 48 18.79 6.73 12.25
CA THR A 48 17.36 6.46 12.36
C THR A 48 16.49 7.61 11.85
N GLU A 49 17.07 8.77 11.55
CA GLU A 49 16.32 9.97 11.16
C GLU A 49 16.73 10.46 9.77
N PHE A 50 15.72 10.76 8.94
CA PHE A 50 15.91 11.13 7.54
C PHE A 50 14.97 12.28 7.16
N GLN A 51 15.52 13.30 6.50
CA GLN A 51 14.76 14.37 5.89
C GLN A 51 14.24 13.93 4.52
N VAL A 52 12.96 14.17 4.23
CA VAL A 52 12.41 13.99 2.88
C VAL A 52 12.72 15.23 2.06
N LEU A 53 13.48 15.06 0.97
CA LEU A 53 13.84 16.16 0.08
C LEU A 53 12.75 16.41 -0.97
N LYS A 54 12.54 17.69 -1.32
CA LYS A 54 11.60 18.14 -2.35
C LYS A 54 10.13 17.76 -2.10
N ALA A 55 9.78 17.51 -0.83
CA ALA A 55 8.39 17.40 -0.43
C ALA A 55 7.73 18.79 -0.40
N PRO A 56 6.42 18.90 -0.68
CA PRO A 56 5.69 20.17 -0.58
C PRO A 56 5.67 20.78 0.83
N VAL A 57 5.81 19.94 1.85
CA VAL A 57 5.87 20.30 3.28
C VAL A 57 7.10 19.65 3.89
N GLU A 58 7.69 20.27 4.91
CA GLU A 58 8.80 19.65 5.64
C GLU A 58 8.35 18.31 6.26
N MET A 59 9.10 17.25 5.94
CA MET A 59 8.79 15.91 6.41
C MET A 59 10.05 15.20 6.90
N VAL A 60 9.94 14.59 8.08
CA VAL A 60 10.98 13.77 8.69
C VAL A 60 10.49 12.34 8.82
N ILE A 61 11.34 11.38 8.49
CA ILE A 61 11.10 9.96 8.69
C ILE A 61 12.01 9.44 9.79
N LYS A 62 11.41 8.82 10.81
CA LYS A 62 12.12 8.17 11.92
C LYS A 62 11.89 6.67 11.90
N PHE A 63 12.95 5.90 12.02
CA PHE A 63 12.91 4.43 12.09
C PHE A 63 13.13 3.94 13.51
N GLU A 64 12.26 3.06 13.98
CA GLU A 64 12.37 2.41 15.28
C GLU A 64 12.50 0.89 15.09
N ASN A 65 13.60 0.33 15.60
CA ASN A 65 13.74 -1.12 15.70
C ASN A 65 13.01 -1.60 16.95
N GLN A 66 12.23 -2.67 16.80
CA GLN A 66 11.56 -3.32 17.91
C GLN A 66 12.30 -4.61 18.31
N LYS A 67 11.76 -5.33 19.30
CA LYS A 67 12.22 -6.70 19.62
C LYS A 67 12.27 -7.54 18.34
N LYS A 68 13.25 -8.45 18.20
CA LYS A 68 13.57 -9.17 16.94
C LYS A 68 12.39 -9.81 16.18
N THR A 69 11.28 -10.09 16.84
CA THR A 69 10.08 -10.72 16.24
C THR A 69 9.01 -9.73 15.79
N LYS A 70 9.13 -8.46 16.14
CA LYS A 70 8.16 -7.41 15.79
C LYS A 70 8.60 -6.66 14.52
N PRO A 71 7.65 -6.14 13.73
CA PRO A 71 7.96 -5.33 12.57
C PRO A 71 8.76 -4.08 12.98
N MET A 72 9.62 -3.61 12.08
CA MET A 72 10.23 -2.29 12.20
C MET A 72 9.16 -1.22 12.04
N LEU A 73 9.23 -0.16 12.83
CA LEU A 73 8.34 0.98 12.66
C LEU A 73 9.01 2.08 11.85
N MET A 74 8.21 2.72 11.01
CA MET A 74 8.55 3.95 10.31
C MET A 74 7.53 5.02 10.69
N HIS A 75 8.00 6.10 11.28
CA HIS A 75 7.19 7.25 11.67
C HIS A 75 7.42 8.38 10.67
N ILE A 76 6.35 8.87 10.05
CA ILE A 76 6.38 10.05 9.20
C ILE A 76 5.84 11.22 10.02
N HIS A 77 6.68 12.23 10.19
CA HIS A 77 6.35 13.48 10.86
C HIS A 77 6.23 14.57 9.82
N ARG A 78 5.11 15.31 9.85
CA ARG A 78 4.94 16.57 9.12
C ARG A 78 4.70 17.68 10.13
N GLU A 79 5.18 18.87 9.83
CA GLU A 79 4.94 20.03 10.69
C GLU A 79 3.43 20.25 10.87
N GLY A 80 2.99 20.45 12.12
CA GLY A 80 1.58 20.68 12.47
C GLY A 80 0.69 19.43 12.49
N GLU A 81 1.19 18.24 12.12
CA GLU A 81 0.41 17.00 12.09
C GLU A 81 0.83 15.99 13.17
N LYS A 82 -0.10 15.12 13.57
CA LYS A 82 0.26 13.95 14.40
C LYS A 82 1.09 12.96 13.55
N PRO A 83 2.11 12.31 14.13
CA PRO A 83 2.92 11.35 13.37
C PRO A 83 2.10 10.18 12.85
N GLU A 84 2.33 9.81 11.59
CA GLU A 84 1.81 8.60 10.99
C GLU A 84 2.78 7.44 11.28
N THR A 85 2.29 6.32 11.79
CA THR A 85 3.13 5.14 12.10
C THR A 85 2.83 4.02 11.12
N TYR A 86 3.88 3.47 10.51
CA TYR A 86 3.82 2.36 9.59
C TYR A 86 4.62 1.18 10.10
N GLU A 87 4.16 -0.03 9.83
CA GLU A 87 4.82 -1.28 10.18
C GLU A 87 5.44 -1.93 8.94
N SER A 88 6.69 -2.39 9.05
CA SER A 88 7.34 -3.15 7.99
C SER A 88 6.60 -4.45 7.71
N PHE A 89 6.38 -4.78 6.45
CA PHE A 89 5.77 -6.05 6.07
C PHE A 89 6.33 -6.57 4.74
N LYS A 90 6.07 -7.85 4.46
CA LYS A 90 6.48 -8.48 3.20
C LYS A 90 5.35 -8.39 2.17
N LEU A 91 5.55 -7.57 1.14
CA LEU A 91 4.64 -7.52 0.00
C LEU A 91 4.56 -8.89 -0.68
N VAL A 92 3.33 -9.32 -0.98
CA VAL A 92 3.12 -10.41 -1.92
C VAL A 92 3.23 -9.89 -3.35
N LYS A 93 3.82 -10.70 -4.22
CA LYS A 93 3.93 -10.42 -5.67
C LYS A 93 3.21 -11.53 -6.44
N PRO A 94 1.87 -11.49 -6.50
CA PRO A 94 1.10 -12.49 -7.25
C PRO A 94 1.50 -12.44 -8.73
N THR A 95 1.55 -13.61 -9.35
CA THR A 95 1.77 -13.70 -10.81
C THR A 95 0.53 -13.18 -11.54
N PRO A 96 0.67 -12.73 -12.81
CA PRO A 96 -0.48 -12.34 -13.63
C PRO A 96 -1.57 -13.42 -13.69
N ASP A 97 -1.19 -14.70 -13.74
CA ASP A 97 -2.15 -15.81 -13.72
C ASP A 97 -2.93 -15.91 -12.42
N LYS A 98 -2.28 -15.70 -11.28
CA LYS A 98 -2.99 -15.60 -9.99
C LYS A 98 -3.87 -14.37 -9.90
N LEU A 99 -3.48 -13.28 -10.57
CA LEU A 99 -4.32 -12.09 -10.61
C LEU A 99 -5.61 -12.26 -11.43
N LYS A 100 -5.66 -13.21 -12.37
CA LYS A 100 -6.89 -13.51 -13.14
C LYS A 100 -8.05 -13.91 -12.25
N GLU A 101 -7.78 -14.59 -11.11
CA GLU A 101 -8.82 -14.99 -10.15
C GLU A 101 -9.65 -13.79 -9.64
N TYR A 102 -9.03 -12.61 -9.54
CA TYR A 102 -9.66 -11.37 -9.06
C TYR A 102 -10.40 -10.58 -10.15
N THR A 103 -10.29 -10.99 -11.42
CA THR A 103 -11.02 -10.32 -12.50
C THR A 103 -12.50 -10.70 -12.49
N GLY A 104 -13.33 -9.80 -13.02
CA GLY A 104 -14.78 -9.97 -13.09
C GLY A 104 -15.54 -8.70 -12.74
N ASP A 105 -16.86 -8.83 -12.73
CA ASP A 105 -17.78 -7.79 -12.34
C ASP A 105 -18.24 -8.02 -10.89
N TYR A 106 -18.29 -6.95 -10.11
CA TYR A 106 -18.60 -6.99 -8.68
C TYR A 106 -19.69 -5.97 -8.38
N TYR A 107 -20.80 -6.42 -7.80
CA TYR A 107 -21.99 -5.61 -7.53
C TYR A 107 -22.08 -5.22 -6.06
N SER A 108 -22.38 -3.96 -5.78
CA SER A 108 -22.76 -3.52 -4.45
C SER A 108 -24.27 -3.27 -4.38
N ASP A 109 -24.96 -3.99 -3.51
CA ASP A 109 -26.37 -3.75 -3.20
C ASP A 109 -26.58 -2.39 -2.54
N GLU A 110 -25.61 -1.91 -1.76
CA GLU A 110 -25.69 -0.62 -1.06
C GLU A 110 -25.57 0.57 -2.01
N LEU A 111 -24.63 0.51 -2.96
CA LEU A 111 -24.44 1.59 -3.93
C LEU A 111 -25.22 1.41 -5.24
N GLN A 112 -25.85 0.25 -5.44
CA GLN A 112 -26.53 -0.12 -6.70
C GLN A 112 -25.60 0.05 -7.92
N VAL A 113 -24.31 -0.27 -7.76
CA VAL A 113 -23.28 -0.08 -8.79
C VAL A 113 -22.48 -1.36 -9.01
N THR A 114 -22.06 -1.57 -10.26
CA THR A 114 -21.14 -2.66 -10.62
C THR A 114 -19.75 -2.10 -10.90
N PHE A 115 -18.74 -2.62 -10.21
CA PHE A 115 -17.33 -2.37 -10.49
C PHE A 115 -16.71 -3.54 -11.23
N ARG A 116 -16.06 -3.25 -12.35
CA ARG A 116 -15.30 -4.24 -13.11
C ARG A 116 -13.82 -4.19 -12.75
N LEU A 117 -13.24 -5.35 -12.48
CA LEU A 117 -11.79 -5.52 -12.34
C LEU A 117 -11.23 -6.28 -13.53
N ALA A 118 -10.19 -5.74 -14.15
CA ALA A 118 -9.53 -6.36 -15.30
C ALA A 118 -8.01 -6.25 -15.20
N LEU A 119 -7.33 -7.15 -15.92
CA LEU A 119 -5.88 -7.07 -16.10
C LEU A 119 -5.53 -6.09 -17.22
N LYS A 120 -4.65 -5.13 -16.92
CA LYS A 120 -3.98 -4.29 -17.91
C LYS A 120 -2.48 -4.37 -17.66
N LYS A 121 -1.70 -4.74 -18.69
CA LYS A 121 -0.24 -4.90 -18.60
C LYS A 121 0.20 -5.75 -17.39
N GLY A 122 -0.53 -6.84 -17.11
CA GLY A 122 -0.23 -7.78 -16.02
C GLY A 122 -0.56 -7.29 -14.61
N LYS A 123 -1.25 -6.15 -14.45
CA LYS A 123 -1.70 -5.61 -13.17
C LYS A 123 -3.22 -5.49 -13.13
N LEU A 124 -3.80 -5.54 -11.94
CA LEU A 124 -5.24 -5.43 -11.75
C LEU A 124 -5.65 -3.95 -11.71
N HIS A 125 -6.72 -3.59 -12.42
CA HIS A 125 -7.27 -2.23 -12.47
C HIS A 125 -8.78 -2.25 -12.32
N PHE A 126 -9.33 -1.18 -11.73
CA PHE A 126 -10.73 -0.84 -11.91
C PHE A 126 -10.99 -0.39 -13.36
N VAL A 127 -12.15 -0.76 -13.89
CA VAL A 127 -12.58 -0.42 -15.25
C VAL A 127 -13.94 0.25 -15.17
N HIS A 128 -13.92 1.59 -15.12
CA HIS A 128 -15.09 2.45 -15.35
C HIS A 128 -14.62 3.81 -15.87
N LYS A 129 -15.54 4.64 -16.38
CA LYS A 129 -15.24 5.93 -17.04
C LYS A 129 -14.35 6.88 -16.21
N ASN A 130 -14.52 6.84 -14.88
CA ASN A 130 -13.83 7.71 -13.94
C ASN A 130 -12.86 6.92 -13.03
N ALA A 131 -12.43 5.72 -13.45
CA ALA A 131 -11.56 4.89 -12.63
C ALA A 131 -10.17 5.51 -12.53
N PRO A 132 -9.49 5.37 -11.38
CA PRO A 132 -8.07 5.69 -11.30
C PRO A 132 -7.28 4.91 -12.37
N GLU A 133 -6.36 5.59 -13.04
CA GLU A 133 -5.46 4.92 -13.99
C GLU A 133 -4.44 4.02 -13.27
N SER A 134 -4.21 4.26 -11.98
CA SER A 134 -3.31 3.47 -11.15
C SER A 134 -3.78 2.01 -11.00
N PRO A 135 -2.87 1.04 -11.04
CA PRO A 135 -3.20 -0.34 -10.72
C PRO A 135 -3.48 -0.50 -9.23
N LEU A 136 -4.29 -1.50 -8.87
CA LEU A 136 -4.36 -2.01 -7.52
C LEU A 136 -3.00 -2.62 -7.15
N GLN A 137 -2.48 -2.25 -5.99
CA GLN A 137 -1.22 -2.75 -5.46
C GLN A 137 -1.49 -3.90 -4.50
N PRO A 138 -1.00 -5.12 -4.78
CA PRO A 138 -1.14 -6.23 -3.86
C PRO A 138 -0.33 -5.95 -2.59
N THR A 139 -0.92 -6.17 -1.42
CA THR A 139 -0.25 -5.97 -0.12
C THR A 139 0.03 -7.33 0.53
N LEU A 140 -1.03 -8.01 0.96
CA LEU A 140 -1.03 -9.37 1.46
C LEU A 140 -1.89 -10.25 0.55
N LYS A 141 -1.91 -11.55 0.80
CA LYS A 141 -2.83 -12.45 0.09
C LYS A 141 -4.26 -11.92 0.21
N ASP A 142 -4.95 -11.81 -0.92
CA ASP A 142 -6.34 -11.32 -1.02
C ASP A 142 -6.53 -9.87 -0.49
N LYS A 143 -5.45 -9.09 -0.30
CA LYS A 143 -5.51 -7.70 0.13
C LYS A 143 -4.77 -6.80 -0.85
N PHE A 144 -5.43 -5.72 -1.24
CA PHE A 144 -4.92 -4.76 -2.20
C PHE A 144 -5.17 -3.34 -1.70
N THR A 145 -4.40 -2.40 -2.22
CA THR A 145 -4.61 -0.97 -1.99
C THR A 145 -4.51 -0.17 -3.28
N GLU A 146 -5.25 0.93 -3.34
CA GLU A 146 -5.18 1.93 -4.41
C GLU A 146 -5.39 3.29 -3.76
N ARG A 147 -4.40 4.19 -3.83
CA ARG A 147 -4.46 5.58 -3.27
C ARG A 147 -5.03 5.68 -1.83
N GLY A 148 -4.78 4.69 -0.97
CA GLY A 148 -5.27 4.67 0.42
C GLY A 148 -6.63 4.01 0.62
N TYR A 149 -7.28 3.56 -0.46
CA TYR A 149 -8.40 2.63 -0.39
C TYR A 149 -7.90 1.23 -0.07
N ARG A 150 -8.64 0.49 0.75
CA ARG A 150 -8.36 -0.92 1.05
C ARG A 150 -9.38 -1.81 0.35
N ILE A 151 -8.88 -2.76 -0.42
CA ILE A 151 -9.69 -3.76 -1.10
C ILE A 151 -9.34 -5.11 -0.47
N ASN A 152 -10.27 -5.69 0.28
CA ASN A 152 -10.10 -7.02 0.88
C ASN A 152 -10.98 -8.01 0.13
N PHE A 153 -10.36 -8.87 -0.66
CA PHE A 153 -11.04 -9.95 -1.36
C PHE A 153 -11.52 -11.03 -0.38
N ILE A 154 -12.69 -11.58 -0.68
CA ILE A 154 -13.42 -12.49 0.18
C ILE A 154 -13.58 -13.80 -0.57
N ARG A 155 -13.25 -14.89 0.12
CA ARG A 155 -13.41 -16.24 -0.38
C ARG A 155 -14.36 -17.02 0.51
N ASP A 156 -15.10 -17.95 -0.07
CA ASP A 156 -15.92 -18.90 0.68
C ASP A 156 -15.07 -20.03 1.30
N GLN A 157 -15.73 -21.00 1.93
CA GLN A 157 -15.09 -22.16 2.55
C GLN A 157 -14.37 -23.05 1.52
N GLU A 158 -14.81 -23.04 0.26
CA GLU A 158 -14.20 -23.75 -0.86
C GLU A 158 -13.04 -22.96 -1.50
N LYS A 159 -12.67 -21.82 -0.91
CA LYS A 159 -11.63 -20.89 -1.40
C LYS A 159 -11.99 -20.21 -2.73
N LYS A 160 -13.24 -20.26 -3.17
CA LYS A 160 -13.71 -19.52 -4.35
C LYS A 160 -13.91 -18.06 -4.00
N LEU A 161 -13.53 -17.18 -4.92
CA LEU A 161 -13.65 -15.74 -4.72
C LEU A 161 -15.12 -15.32 -4.88
N THR A 162 -15.71 -14.77 -3.83
CA THR A 162 -17.13 -14.40 -3.78
C THR A 162 -17.37 -12.89 -3.76
N GLY A 163 -16.32 -12.08 -3.58
CA GLY A 163 -16.45 -10.63 -3.59
C GLY A 163 -15.25 -9.91 -2.99
N PHE A 164 -15.45 -8.64 -2.64
CA PHE A 164 -14.51 -7.87 -1.83
C PHE A 164 -15.23 -6.86 -0.94
N THR A 165 -14.55 -6.36 0.10
CA THR A 165 -14.92 -5.11 0.76
C THR A 165 -14.01 -3.97 0.35
N LEU A 166 -14.58 -2.77 0.30
CA LEU A 166 -13.88 -1.51 0.03
C LEU A 166 -13.94 -0.61 1.27
N ASP A 167 -12.78 -0.15 1.71
CA ASP A 167 -12.67 0.96 2.66
C ASP A 167 -12.17 2.22 1.94
N ALA A 168 -12.95 3.30 2.03
CA ALA A 168 -12.65 4.60 1.44
C ALA A 168 -12.80 5.71 2.49
N GLY A 169 -11.71 6.02 3.19
CA GLY A 169 -11.73 7.00 4.27
C GLY A 169 -12.66 6.60 5.41
N ARG A 170 -13.75 7.36 5.58
CA ARG A 170 -14.79 7.12 6.60
C ARG A 170 -15.75 5.98 6.24
N VAL A 171 -15.91 5.68 4.96
CA VAL A 171 -16.71 4.53 4.51
C VAL A 171 -15.87 3.28 4.72
N LYS A 172 -16.41 2.31 5.46
CA LYS A 172 -15.75 1.06 5.80
C LYS A 172 -16.63 -0.12 5.43
N ASN A 173 -16.00 -1.22 5.03
CA ASN A 173 -16.62 -2.51 4.76
C ASN A 173 -17.70 -2.47 3.67
N LEU A 174 -17.63 -1.53 2.72
CA LEU A 174 -18.58 -1.48 1.63
C LEU A 174 -18.45 -2.75 0.78
N ARG A 175 -19.52 -3.54 0.75
CA ARG A 175 -19.49 -4.89 0.16
C ARG A 175 -19.77 -4.84 -1.33
N PHE A 176 -18.97 -5.60 -2.08
CA PHE A 176 -19.24 -5.94 -3.45
C PHE A 176 -19.21 -7.47 -3.62
N ASN A 177 -20.29 -8.03 -4.15
CA ASN A 177 -20.43 -9.46 -4.45
C ASN A 177 -20.01 -9.73 -5.89
N LYS A 178 -19.21 -10.77 -6.11
CA LYS A 178 -18.80 -11.19 -7.45
C LYS A 178 -20.03 -11.71 -8.21
N LYS A 179 -20.23 -11.23 -9.43
CA LYS A 179 -21.26 -11.73 -10.36
C LYS A 179 -20.80 -13.02 -11.05
#